data_AF-A0A950XYG3-F1
#
_entry.id   AF-A0A950XYG3-F1
#
_cell.length_a   1.000
_cell.length_b   1.000
_cell.length_c   1.000
_cell.angle_alpha   90.00
_cell.angle_beta   90.00
_cell.angle_gamma   90.00
#
_symmetry.space_group_name_H-M   'P 1'
#
loop_
_entity.id
_entity.type
_entity.pdbx_description
1 polymer ?
#
loop_
_entity_poly.entity_id
_entity_poly.type
_entity_poly.pdbx_seq_one_letter_code
_entity_poly.pdbx_strand_id
1 'polypeptide(L)'
;MATEQILKLQPDRTLYLRGFDGTGAAASLCQASPTGFTVYGVFRDMADFCVLIIFDADNIFEHYSIRYLPSFDLSGIVLNFDLAYQGLQPIDSSKYSWIDWATLDAIDVSGQPHKITLWDHATLVSGNYSVAQGIFTFTAPNGCNIYDRLTLFVNNAAFDFVANGGETAAHVAQ
;
A
#
# COMPACT_ATOMS: atom_id res chain seq x y z
N MET A 1 41.15 -12.50 2.94
CA MET A 1 39.68 -12.38 2.95
C MET A 1 39.27 -11.86 1.59
N ALA A 2 38.34 -12.52 0.89
CA ALA A 2 37.83 -11.98 -0.36
C ALA A 2 36.97 -10.75 -0.06
N THR A 3 37.15 -9.66 -0.81
CA THR A 3 36.34 -8.46 -0.68
C THR A 3 34.95 -8.74 -1.26
N GLU A 4 33.91 -8.60 -0.44
CA GLU A 4 32.53 -8.71 -0.91
C GLU A 4 32.16 -7.49 -1.78
N GLN A 5 31.53 -7.73 -2.92
CA GLN A 5 30.95 -6.67 -3.76
C GLN A 5 29.52 -6.38 -3.26
N ILE A 6 29.25 -5.14 -2.85
CA ILE A 6 27.92 -4.68 -2.47
C ILE A 6 27.31 -3.87 -3.61
N LEU A 7 26.09 -4.21 -4.02
CA LEU A 7 25.37 -3.49 -5.07
C LEU A 7 24.60 -2.29 -4.50
N LYS A 8 24.36 -1.29 -5.35
CA LYS A 8 23.54 -0.16 -4.94
C LYS A 8 22.08 -0.61 -4.72
N LEU A 9 21.47 -0.16 -3.63
CA LEU A 9 20.09 -0.44 -3.21
C LEU A 9 19.84 -1.94 -2.98
N GLN A 10 20.90 -2.68 -2.63
CA GLN A 10 20.80 -4.09 -2.30
C GLN A 10 19.88 -4.27 -1.07
N PRO A 11 18.81 -5.10 -1.16
CA PRO A 11 17.76 -5.12 -0.16
C PRO A 11 18.18 -5.46 1.28
N ASP A 12 19.23 -6.26 1.45
CA ASP A 12 19.76 -6.68 2.75
C ASP A 12 20.80 -5.71 3.35
N ARG A 13 21.00 -4.54 2.73
CA ARG A 13 22.00 -3.56 3.17
C ARG A 13 21.40 -2.25 3.66
N THR A 14 20.39 -1.73 2.97
CA THR A 14 20.00 -0.32 3.10
C THR A 14 18.51 -0.10 3.35
N LEU A 15 17.71 -1.16 3.27
CA LEU A 15 16.27 -1.07 3.47
C LEU A 15 15.93 -1.04 4.95
N TYR A 16 14.94 -0.22 5.29
CA TYR A 16 14.36 -0.17 6.62
C TYR A 16 12.95 0.40 6.54
N LEU A 17 12.22 0.32 7.66
CA LEU A 17 10.85 0.79 7.78
C LEU A 17 10.77 2.10 8.57
N ARG A 18 9.85 2.98 8.18
CA ARG A 18 9.44 4.18 8.92
C ARG A 18 7.93 4.28 8.98
N GLY A 19 7.45 5.24 9.80
CA GLY A 19 6.09 5.74 9.71
C GLY A 19 5.04 4.68 10.00
N PHE A 20 5.07 4.12 11.20
CA PHE A 20 3.92 3.42 11.76
C PHE A 20 2.93 4.48 12.24
N ASP A 21 1.64 4.29 12.00
CA ASP A 21 0.61 5.15 12.58
C ASP A 21 0.26 4.69 14.02
N GLY A 22 -0.88 5.15 14.53
CA GLY A 22 -1.27 5.07 15.94
C GLY A 22 -1.48 3.66 16.52
N THR A 23 -2.18 3.61 17.65
CA THR A 23 -2.34 2.46 18.57
C THR A 23 -2.65 1.11 17.90
N GLY A 24 -1.62 0.39 17.48
CA GLY A 24 -1.73 -1.03 17.13
C GLY A 24 -0.99 -1.48 15.87
N ALA A 25 -0.51 -0.56 15.04
CA ALA A 25 0.29 -0.89 13.87
C ALA A 25 1.73 -1.27 14.26
N ALA A 26 2.22 -2.38 13.74
CA ALA A 26 3.63 -2.76 13.86
C ALA A 26 4.03 -3.59 12.66
N ALA A 27 5.17 -3.28 12.04
CA ALA A 27 5.72 -4.08 10.96
C ALA A 27 7.22 -4.29 11.12
N SER A 28 7.73 -5.33 10.47
CA SER A 28 9.13 -5.72 10.48
C SER A 28 9.56 -6.11 9.07
N LEU A 29 10.74 -5.63 8.68
CA LEU A 29 11.45 -6.08 7.49
C LEU A 29 12.28 -7.30 7.87
N CYS A 30 12.07 -8.40 7.16
CA CYS A 30 12.71 -9.68 7.44
C CYS A 30 12.99 -10.42 6.14
N GLN A 31 13.68 -11.57 6.25
CA GLN A 31 14.06 -12.40 5.11
C GLN A 31 14.80 -11.60 4.01
N ALA A 32 15.51 -10.55 4.41
CA ALA A 32 16.27 -9.73 3.47
C ALA A 32 17.45 -10.53 2.94
N SER A 33 17.61 -10.49 1.62
CA SER A 33 18.66 -11.12 0.84
C SER A 33 19.09 -10.17 -0.27
N PRO A 34 20.19 -10.45 -0.99
CA PRO A 34 20.60 -9.60 -2.11
C PRO A 34 19.56 -9.44 -3.22
N THR A 35 18.54 -10.31 -3.31
CA THR A 35 17.55 -10.33 -4.39
C THR A 35 16.13 -10.04 -3.93
N GLY A 36 15.87 -9.83 -2.64
CA GLY A 36 14.52 -9.62 -2.15
C GLY A 36 14.42 -9.58 -0.63
N PHE A 37 13.24 -9.23 -0.15
CA PHE A 37 12.92 -9.06 1.26
C PHE A 37 11.42 -9.27 1.47
N THR A 38 10.99 -9.35 2.72
CA THR A 38 9.57 -9.43 3.06
C THR A 38 9.25 -8.51 4.22
N VAL A 39 8.13 -7.80 4.11
CA VAL A 39 7.59 -6.95 5.18
C VAL A 39 6.36 -7.65 5.75
N TYR A 40 6.40 -7.97 7.04
CA TYR A 40 5.24 -8.45 7.77
C TYR A 40 4.80 -7.40 8.77
N GLY A 41 3.51 -7.29 8.99
CA GLY A 41 2.99 -6.43 10.03
C GLY A 41 1.60 -6.82 10.50
N VAL A 42 1.21 -6.19 11.60
CA VAL A 42 -0.16 -6.13 12.08
C VAL A 42 -0.63 -4.72 11.77
N PHE A 43 -1.71 -4.63 10.99
CA PHE A 43 -2.40 -3.40 10.62
C PHE A 43 -3.87 -3.60 11.06
N ARG A 44 -4.28 -2.88 12.11
CA ARG A 44 -5.58 -3.01 12.78
C ARG A 44 -6.62 -2.04 12.25
N ASP A 45 -6.22 -0.86 11.81
CA ASP A 45 -7.08 0.08 11.10
C ASP A 45 -6.78 0.06 9.59
N MET A 46 -7.75 0.49 8.80
CA MET A 46 -7.59 0.73 7.37
C MET A 46 -6.66 1.91 7.05
N ALA A 47 -6.44 2.80 8.02
CA ALA A 47 -5.46 3.86 7.95
C ALA A 47 -4.04 3.39 8.27
N ASP A 48 -3.87 2.21 8.88
CA ASP A 48 -2.57 1.74 9.31
C ASP A 48 -1.63 1.51 8.13
N PHE A 49 -0.39 1.99 8.27
CA PHE A 49 0.62 1.90 7.23
C PHE A 49 2.02 1.72 7.79
N CYS A 50 2.93 1.32 6.92
CA CYS A 50 4.37 1.46 7.12
C CYS A 50 5.01 1.89 5.81
N VAL A 51 6.04 2.72 5.88
CA VAL A 51 6.79 3.20 4.73
C VAL A 51 8.07 2.38 4.61
N LEU A 52 8.21 1.65 3.50
CA LEU A 52 9.47 1.05 3.13
C LEU A 52 10.39 2.12 2.53
N ILE A 53 11.56 2.29 3.14
CA ILE A 53 12.56 3.22 2.64
C ILE A 53 13.60 2.46 1.82
N ILE A 54 13.67 2.77 0.52
CA ILE A 54 14.66 2.20 -0.41
C ILE A 54 16.01 2.93 -0.26
N PHE A 55 15.94 4.25 -0.14
CA PHE A 55 17.08 5.12 0.11
C PHE A 55 16.60 6.39 0.81
N ASP A 56 17.38 6.90 1.75
CA ASP A 56 17.14 8.19 2.38
C ASP A 56 18.44 8.99 2.43
N ALA A 57 18.44 10.16 1.78
CA ALA A 57 19.57 11.08 1.78
C ALA A 57 19.80 11.72 3.15
N ASP A 58 18.75 11.89 3.96
CA ASP A 58 18.83 12.52 5.27
C ASP A 58 19.27 11.54 6.37
N ASN A 59 19.15 10.23 6.13
CA ASN A 59 19.51 9.10 7.00
C ASN A 59 20.10 9.53 8.36
N ILE A 60 19.25 9.61 9.37
CA ILE A 60 19.58 10.20 10.68
C ILE A 60 20.36 9.28 11.62
N PHE A 61 20.63 8.03 11.21
CA PHE A 61 21.22 7.02 12.09
C PHE A 61 22.65 6.61 11.69
N GLU A 62 23.02 6.71 10.41
CA GLU A 62 24.40 6.43 9.97
C GLU A 62 25.34 7.64 10.21
N HIS A 63 26.59 7.36 10.59
CA HIS A 63 27.61 8.41 10.69
C HIS A 63 28.03 8.87 9.27
N TYR A 64 28.23 10.18 9.08
CA TYR A 64 28.50 10.78 7.76
C TYR A 64 29.65 10.14 6.99
N SER A 65 30.69 9.66 7.68
CA SER A 65 31.87 9.04 7.04
C SER A 65 31.67 7.60 6.56
N ILE A 66 30.60 6.93 6.98
CA ILE A 66 30.27 5.55 6.62
C ILE A 66 28.94 5.44 5.87
N ARG A 67 28.30 6.58 5.59
CA ARG A 67 26.98 6.64 4.99
C ARG A 67 26.97 5.91 3.66
N TYR A 68 25.96 5.08 3.49
CA TYR A 68 25.73 4.40 2.23
C TYR A 68 25.31 5.40 1.13
N LEU A 69 25.92 5.27 -0.07
CA LEU A 69 25.68 6.13 -1.25
C LEU A 69 25.77 7.65 -0.95
N PRO A 70 26.94 8.16 -0.49
CA PRO A 70 27.08 9.56 -0.08
C PRO A 70 27.01 10.56 -1.25
N SER A 71 27.13 10.08 -2.50
CA SER A 71 27.03 10.92 -3.69
C SER A 71 25.59 11.19 -4.13
N PHE A 72 24.61 10.48 -3.57
CA PHE A 72 23.20 10.50 -4.01
C PHE A 72 22.98 10.13 -5.49
N ASP A 73 24.00 9.61 -6.16
CA ASP A 73 23.95 9.33 -7.58
C ASP A 73 23.30 7.97 -7.85
N LEU A 74 22.06 8.04 -8.34
CA LEU A 74 21.26 6.91 -8.80
C LEU A 74 21.29 6.76 -10.34
N SER A 75 22.16 7.50 -11.03
CA SER A 75 22.24 7.44 -12.50
C SER A 75 22.50 6.02 -12.99
N GLY A 76 21.70 5.61 -13.98
CA GLY A 76 21.77 4.27 -14.58
C GLY A 76 21.20 3.14 -13.71
N ILE A 77 20.63 3.43 -12.55
CA ILE A 77 19.92 2.44 -11.74
C ILE A 77 18.48 2.31 -12.25
N VAL A 78 18.05 1.07 -12.44
CA VAL A 78 16.65 0.72 -12.72
C VAL A 78 16.15 -0.09 -11.53
N LEU A 79 15.08 0.38 -10.88
CA LEU A 79 14.36 -0.40 -9.89
C LEU A 79 13.42 -1.35 -10.63
N ASN A 80 13.63 -2.65 -10.46
CA ASN A 80 12.79 -3.70 -11.02
C ASN A 80 12.64 -4.82 -9.99
N PHE A 81 11.40 -5.12 -9.61
CA PHE A 81 11.09 -6.19 -8.67
C PHE A 81 9.63 -6.63 -8.84
N ASP A 82 9.38 -7.89 -8.48
CA ASP A 82 8.03 -8.41 -8.38
C ASP A 82 7.43 -8.00 -7.04
N LEU A 83 6.25 -7.38 -7.07
CA LEU A 83 5.52 -6.97 -5.87
C LEU A 83 4.39 -7.96 -5.58
N ALA A 84 4.39 -8.54 -4.39
CA ALA A 84 3.32 -9.36 -3.88
C ALA A 84 2.86 -8.83 -2.51
N TYR A 85 1.54 -8.79 -2.30
CA TYR A 85 0.93 -8.33 -1.06
C TYR A 85 -0.26 -9.22 -0.70
N GLN A 86 -0.53 -9.36 0.59
CA GLN A 86 -1.68 -10.08 1.12
C GLN A 86 -2.28 -9.29 2.28
N GLY A 87 -3.59 -9.06 2.26
CA GLY A 87 -4.27 -8.32 3.32
C GLY A 87 -3.91 -6.82 3.38
N LEU A 88 -3.35 -6.27 2.30
CA LEU A 88 -2.98 -4.86 2.16
C LEU A 88 -3.74 -4.23 1.01
N GLN A 89 -3.80 -2.89 0.99
CA GLN A 89 -4.34 -2.15 -0.14
C GLN A 89 -3.46 -2.37 -1.38
N PRO A 90 -4.02 -2.82 -2.52
CA PRO A 90 -3.23 -3.06 -3.71
C PRO A 90 -2.90 -1.73 -4.43
N ILE A 91 -1.80 -1.71 -5.17
CA ILE A 91 -1.30 -0.49 -5.86
C ILE A 91 -2.18 -0.06 -7.06
N ASP A 92 -3.03 -0.94 -7.57
CA ASP A 92 -4.00 -0.69 -8.63
C ASP A 92 -5.38 -0.27 -8.10
N SER A 93 -5.51 -0.12 -6.78
CA SER A 93 -6.74 0.28 -6.12
C SER A 93 -7.25 1.64 -6.60
N SER A 94 -8.54 1.71 -6.96
CA SER A 94 -9.23 2.97 -7.28
C SER A 94 -9.54 3.86 -6.07
N LYS A 95 -9.36 3.35 -4.84
CA LYS A 95 -9.50 4.14 -3.61
C LYS A 95 -8.56 5.34 -3.65
N TYR A 96 -9.07 6.50 -3.27
CA TYR A 96 -8.25 7.71 -3.12
C TYR A 96 -7.08 7.46 -2.16
N SER A 97 -5.86 7.70 -2.64
CA SER A 97 -4.61 7.50 -1.89
C SER A 97 -4.43 8.58 -0.83
N TRP A 98 -5.05 8.40 0.34
CA TRP A 98 -4.90 9.34 1.47
C TRP A 98 -3.50 9.31 2.08
N ILE A 99 -2.76 8.22 1.84
CA ILE A 99 -1.33 8.02 2.10
C ILE A 99 -0.75 7.50 0.78
N ASP A 100 0.50 7.79 0.50
CA ASP A 100 1.17 7.54 -0.78
C ASP A 100 1.55 6.05 -1.00
N TRP A 101 0.64 5.10 -0.75
CA TRP A 101 0.92 3.66 -0.87
C TRP A 101 1.11 3.19 -2.32
N ALA A 102 0.46 3.84 -3.28
CA ALA A 102 0.46 3.46 -4.70
C ALA A 102 1.48 4.25 -5.52
N THR A 103 2.33 5.05 -4.87
CA THR A 103 3.28 5.96 -5.54
C THR A 103 4.69 5.78 -4.98
N LEU A 104 5.70 6.00 -5.82
CA LEU A 104 7.08 6.23 -5.40
C LEU A 104 7.31 7.72 -5.25
N ASP A 105 7.67 8.15 -4.04
CA ASP A 105 8.12 9.52 -3.78
C ASP A 105 9.61 9.65 -4.10
N ALA A 106 9.96 10.63 -4.92
CA ALA A 106 11.34 10.91 -5.31
C ALA A 106 11.64 12.41 -5.27
N ILE A 107 12.91 12.76 -5.05
CA ILE A 107 13.40 14.14 -5.18
C ILE A 107 14.39 14.15 -6.35
N ASP A 108 14.16 15.02 -7.32
CA ASP A 108 15.05 15.13 -8.46
C ASP A 108 16.32 15.94 -8.16
N VAL A 109 17.23 16.02 -9.14
CA VAL A 109 18.50 16.76 -8.99
C VAL A 109 18.32 18.27 -8.79
N SER A 110 17.13 18.80 -9.07
CA SER A 110 16.77 20.20 -8.81
C SER A 110 16.13 20.41 -7.43
N GLY A 111 15.99 19.34 -6.64
CA GLY A 111 15.37 19.36 -5.32
C GLY A 111 13.85 19.39 -5.36
N GLN A 112 13.22 19.16 -6.53
CA GLN A 112 11.77 19.12 -6.64
C GLN A 112 11.23 17.73 -6.27
N PRO A 113 10.16 17.66 -5.45
CA PRO A 113 9.50 16.40 -5.15
C PRO A 113 8.64 15.94 -6.33
N HIS A 114 8.67 14.65 -6.60
CA HIS A 114 7.88 13.96 -7.61
C HIS A 114 7.16 12.78 -6.98
N LYS A 115 5.93 12.54 -7.43
CA LYS A 115 5.16 11.34 -7.13
C LYS A 115 4.95 10.54 -8.39
N ILE A 116 5.48 9.33 -8.43
CA ILE A 116 5.41 8.45 -9.59
C ILE A 116 4.39 7.35 -9.28
N THR A 117 3.29 7.29 -10.01
CA THR A 117 2.30 6.22 -9.88
C THR A 117 2.93 4.89 -10.24
N LEU A 118 3.00 3.96 -9.28
CA LEU A 118 3.64 2.66 -9.50
C LEU A 118 2.92 1.86 -10.59
N TRP A 119 1.59 1.99 -10.66
CA TRP A 119 0.77 1.25 -11.62
C TRP A 119 1.06 1.59 -13.08
N ASP A 120 1.44 2.84 -13.37
CA ASP A 120 1.81 3.27 -14.73
C ASP A 120 3.08 2.57 -15.24
N HIS A 121 3.84 1.96 -14.33
CA HIS A 121 5.10 1.26 -14.60
C HIS A 121 5.05 -0.23 -14.22
N ALA A 122 3.86 -0.76 -13.88
CA ALA A 122 3.68 -2.14 -13.46
C ALA A 122 2.99 -2.98 -14.53
N THR A 123 3.26 -4.29 -14.51
CA THR A 123 2.49 -5.27 -15.28
C THR A 123 2.17 -6.46 -14.39
N LEU A 124 1.04 -7.13 -14.65
CA LEU A 124 0.64 -8.30 -13.87
C LEU A 124 1.63 -9.44 -14.15
N VAL A 125 2.38 -9.84 -13.13
CA VAL A 125 3.31 -10.97 -13.22
C VAL A 125 2.57 -12.31 -13.15
N SER A 126 1.62 -12.43 -12.21
CA SER A 126 0.80 -13.63 -12.01
C SER A 126 -0.48 -13.31 -11.21
N GLY A 127 -1.47 -14.21 -11.25
CA GLY A 127 -2.76 -14.03 -10.58
C GLY A 127 -3.83 -13.40 -11.47
N ASN A 128 -4.93 -12.93 -10.84
CA ASN A 128 -6.01 -12.20 -11.50
C ASN A 128 -6.42 -11.01 -10.61
N TYR A 129 -6.87 -9.93 -11.21
CA TYR A 129 -7.56 -8.86 -10.48
C TYR A 129 -8.92 -9.37 -10.01
N SER A 130 -9.03 -9.72 -8.74
CA SER A 130 -10.31 -10.03 -8.12
C SER A 130 -10.94 -8.75 -7.59
N VAL A 131 -12.14 -8.44 -8.06
CA VAL A 131 -12.93 -7.37 -7.44
C VAL A 131 -13.23 -7.73 -5.98
N ALA A 132 -13.10 -6.75 -5.08
CA ALA A 132 -13.60 -6.91 -3.72
C ALA A 132 -15.13 -7.03 -3.78
N GLN A 133 -15.68 -8.13 -3.30
CA GLN A 133 -17.11 -8.37 -3.24
C GLN A 133 -17.53 -8.83 -1.85
N GLY A 134 -18.72 -8.44 -1.42
CA GLY A 134 -19.33 -8.86 -0.16
C GLY A 134 -20.85 -8.88 -0.29
N ILE A 135 -21.51 -9.73 0.50
CA ILE A 135 -22.97 -9.81 0.56
C ILE A 135 -23.40 -9.36 1.95
N PHE A 136 -24.27 -8.36 2.01
CA PHE A 136 -24.89 -7.88 3.23
C PHE A 136 -26.38 -8.21 3.20
N THR A 137 -26.85 -8.99 4.17
CA THR A 137 -28.28 -9.31 4.29
C THR A 137 -28.89 -8.45 5.38
N PHE A 138 -29.83 -7.58 4.99
CA PHE A 138 -30.58 -6.75 5.92
C PHE A 138 -31.96 -7.35 6.14
N THR A 139 -32.40 -7.40 7.39
CA THR A 139 -33.74 -7.87 7.74
C THR A 139 -34.54 -6.69 8.29
N ALA A 140 -35.67 -6.38 7.65
CA ALA A 140 -36.67 -5.46 8.16
C ALA A 140 -37.84 -6.30 8.75
N PRO A 141 -37.95 -6.45 10.08
CA PRO A 141 -38.92 -7.38 10.69
C PRO A 141 -40.39 -7.10 10.33
N ASN A 142 -40.70 -5.86 9.94
CA ASN A 142 -42.03 -5.43 9.54
C ASN A 142 -42.15 -5.10 8.04
N GLY A 143 -41.17 -5.52 7.23
CA GLY A 143 -41.02 -5.12 5.83
C GLY A 143 -40.44 -3.71 5.67
N CYS A 144 -40.13 -3.34 4.43
CA CYS A 144 -39.75 -1.97 4.06
C CYS A 144 -40.97 -1.24 3.50
N ASN A 145 -41.18 0.00 3.94
CA ASN A 145 -42.14 0.90 3.32
C ASN A 145 -41.53 1.54 2.08
N ILE A 146 -42.40 2.02 1.19
CA ILE A 146 -41.97 2.83 0.05
C ILE A 146 -41.19 4.05 0.54
N TYR A 147 -40.06 4.33 -0.10
CA TYR A 147 -39.09 5.39 0.24
C TYR A 147 -38.25 5.17 1.50
N ASP A 148 -38.30 3.99 2.14
CA ASP A 148 -37.27 3.65 3.13
C ASP A 148 -35.90 3.64 2.46
N ARG A 149 -34.93 4.37 3.03
CA ARG A 149 -33.58 4.51 2.49
C ARG A 149 -32.59 3.74 3.34
N LEU A 150 -31.84 2.86 2.71
CA LEU A 150 -30.67 2.21 3.27
C LEU A 150 -29.44 2.76 2.56
N THR A 151 -28.54 3.38 3.32
CA THR A 151 -27.22 3.77 2.81
C THR A 151 -26.18 2.91 3.52
N LEU A 152 -25.51 2.04 2.77
CA LEU A 152 -24.36 1.31 3.27
C LEU A 152 -23.11 2.13 2.95
N PHE A 153 -22.38 2.55 3.98
CA PHE A 153 -21.06 3.16 3.83
C PHE A 153 -19.99 2.07 4.00
N VAL A 154 -19.24 1.78 2.94
CA VAL A 154 -18.04 0.92 3.01
C VAL A 154 -16.84 1.75 2.62
N ASN A 155 -15.92 1.96 3.56
CA ASN A 155 -14.79 2.88 3.41
C ASN A 155 -15.28 4.29 3.03
N ASN A 156 -14.83 4.80 1.89
CA ASN A 156 -15.21 6.08 1.30
C ASN A 156 -16.30 5.96 0.22
N ALA A 157 -16.92 4.78 0.06
CA ALA A 157 -18.01 4.54 -0.88
C ALA A 157 -19.35 4.46 -0.15
N ALA A 158 -20.37 5.07 -0.75
CA ALA A 158 -21.76 4.97 -0.30
C ALA A 158 -22.57 4.18 -1.33
N PHE A 159 -23.27 3.16 -0.85
CA PHE A 159 -24.19 2.34 -1.63
C PHE A 159 -25.60 2.67 -1.14
N ASP A 160 -26.35 3.38 -1.98
CA ASP A 160 -27.70 3.82 -1.66
C ASP A 160 -28.73 2.86 -2.25
N PHE A 161 -29.70 2.49 -1.42
CA PHE A 161 -30.88 1.76 -1.80
C PHE A 161 -32.12 2.50 -1.29
N VAL A 162 -33.10 2.70 -2.16
CA VAL A 162 -34.41 3.28 -1.82
C VAL A 162 -35.46 2.24 -2.13
N ALA A 163 -36.23 1.85 -1.11
CA ALA A 163 -37.29 0.86 -1.24
C ALA A 163 -38.44 1.38 -2.10
N ASN A 164 -38.95 0.53 -3.00
CA ASN A 164 -40.15 0.75 -3.79
C ASN A 164 -41.40 0.18 -3.12
N GLY A 165 -41.24 -0.56 -2.01
CA GLY A 165 -42.31 -1.21 -1.25
C GLY A 165 -42.53 -2.65 -1.71
N GLY A 166 -42.63 -3.58 -0.75
CA GLY A 166 -42.84 -5.01 -1.02
C GLY A 166 -41.54 -5.83 -1.16
N GLU A 167 -40.38 -5.22 -0.96
CA GLU A 167 -39.11 -5.94 -0.89
C GLU A 167 -39.04 -6.85 0.34
N THR A 168 -38.52 -8.06 0.14
CA THR A 168 -38.13 -8.99 1.22
C THR A 168 -36.59 -9.01 1.31
N ALA A 169 -36.03 -9.57 2.38
CA ALA A 169 -34.59 -9.56 2.71
C ALA A 169 -33.61 -10.11 1.64
N ALA A 170 -34.12 -10.54 0.48
CA ALA A 170 -33.37 -11.06 -0.65
C ALA A 170 -32.87 -9.99 -1.65
N HIS A 171 -33.24 -8.72 -1.51
CA HIS A 171 -32.87 -7.66 -2.47
C HIS A 171 -32.05 -6.54 -1.83
N VAL A 172 -30.73 -6.70 -1.71
CA VAL A 172 -29.82 -5.53 -1.70
C VAL A 172 -28.45 -5.89 -2.31
N ALA A 173 -28.01 -5.03 -3.22
CA ALA A 173 -26.69 -4.87 -3.88
C ALA A 173 -26.43 -5.64 -5.20
N GLN A 174 -26.64 -4.96 -6.33
CA GLN A 174 -25.76 -5.01 -7.51
C GLN A 174 -24.95 -3.71 -7.55
#